data_AF-A0A1F8DJT9-F1
#
_entry.id   AF-A0A1F8DJT9-F1
#
_cell.length_a   1.000
_cell.length_b   1.000
_cell.length_c   1.000
_cell.angle_alpha   90.00
_cell.angle_beta   90.00
_cell.angle_gamma   90.00
#
_symmetry.space_group_name_H-M   'P 1'
#
loop_
_entity.id
_entity.type
_entity.pdbx_description
1 polymer ?
#
loop_
_entity_poly.entity_id
_entity_poly.type
_entity_poly.pdbx_seq_one_letter_code
_entity_poly.pdbx_strand_id
1 'polypeptide(L)'
;MKKVLKTQTQLLNELREQADLLSEAIQKVNSGDFKYAKTLSSILRILVIRTPTNVPLLFNLSQKYNFEPKVVIDSPFGIKTMNLKDHLQNLYFASGTEKIQTSNEEFIKIASQQDGGSHVDSKIDFGYQFANEGILIGGLPPKVLKLRIIASHVLKACKELLSEIGAEK
;
A
#
# COMPACT_ATOMS: atom_id res chain seq x y z
N MET A 1 -5.14 -5.97 27.39
CA MET A 1 -4.11 -4.90 27.52
C MET A 1 -4.76 -3.54 27.26
N LYS A 2 -4.58 -2.54 28.13
CA LYS A 2 -5.02 -1.16 27.82
C LYS A 2 -4.19 -0.63 26.64
N LYS A 3 -4.85 -0.23 25.56
CA LYS A 3 -4.20 0.36 24.38
C LYS A 3 -3.69 1.75 24.78
N VAL A 4 -2.38 1.92 24.90
CA VAL A 4 -1.78 3.25 25.14
C VAL A 4 -2.08 4.12 23.92
N LEU A 5 -2.75 5.24 24.13
CA LEU A 5 -3.04 6.19 23.07
C LEU A 5 -1.74 6.88 22.65
N LYS A 6 -1.35 6.71 21.39
CA LYS A 6 -0.19 7.41 20.81
C LYS A 6 -0.47 8.90 20.72
N THR A 7 0.50 9.73 21.08
CA THR A 7 0.42 11.18 20.90
C THR A 7 0.49 11.53 19.41
N GLN A 8 0.05 12.74 19.06
CA GLN A 8 0.13 13.24 17.68
C GLN A 8 1.58 13.24 17.17
N THR A 9 2.53 13.70 17.98
CA THR A 9 3.96 13.68 17.64
C THR A 9 4.47 12.26 17.39
N GLN A 10 4.04 11.27 18.19
CA GLN A 10 4.42 9.87 17.98
C GLN A 10 3.87 9.33 16.66
N LEU A 11 2.62 9.65 16.31
CA LEU A 11 2.02 9.23 15.04
C LEU A 11 2.73 9.85 13.84
N LEU A 12 3.16 11.11 13.94
CA LEU A 12 3.93 11.78 12.88
C LEU A 12 5.32 11.15 12.70
N ASN A 13 6.00 10.85 13.80
CA ASN A 13 7.30 10.17 13.75
C ASN A 13 7.15 8.78 13.13
N GLU A 14 6.12 8.02 13.54
CA GLU A 14 5.82 6.73 12.93
C GLU A 14 5.50 6.85 11.44
N LEU A 15 4.78 7.90 11.00
CA LEU A 15 4.51 8.13 9.58
C LEU A 15 5.81 8.37 8.80
N ARG A 16 6.73 9.16 9.37
CA ARG A 16 8.05 9.42 8.78
C ARG A 16 8.88 8.14 8.68
N GLU A 17 8.98 7.38 9.77
CA GLU A 17 9.69 6.10 9.80
C GLU A 17 9.13 5.11 8.76
N GLN A 18 7.80 4.96 8.69
CA GLN A 18 7.17 4.08 7.71
C GLN A 18 7.38 4.59 6.27
N ALA A 19 7.38 5.90 6.03
CA ALA A 19 7.67 6.46 4.71
C ALA A 19 9.13 6.22 4.29
N ASP A 20 10.09 6.35 5.21
CA ASP A 20 11.51 6.10 4.96
C ASP A 20 11.75 4.61 4.65
N LEU A 21 11.18 3.71 5.46
CA LEU A 21 11.22 2.26 5.22
C LEU A 21 10.57 1.88 3.89
N LEU A 22 9.44 2.53 3.53
CA LEU A 22 8.77 2.29 2.26
C LEU A 22 9.65 2.73 1.09
N SER A 23 10.31 3.89 1.21
CA SER A 23 11.25 4.41 0.22
C SER A 23 12.44 3.46 0.02
N GLU A 24 13.03 2.97 1.11
CA GLU A 24 14.13 2.01 1.06
C GLU A 24 13.69 0.69 0.38
N ALA A 25 12.54 0.14 0.79
CA ALA A 25 12.03 -1.09 0.21
C ALA A 25 11.73 -0.95 -1.29
N ILE A 26 11.21 0.19 -1.75
CA ILE A 26 11.03 0.47 -3.19
C ILE A 26 12.38 0.47 -3.91
N GLN A 27 13.40 1.12 -3.35
CA GLN A 27 14.74 1.14 -3.95
C GLN A 27 15.34 -0.27 -4.08
N LYS A 28 15.18 -1.10 -3.05
CA LYS A 28 15.65 -2.50 -3.07
C LYS A 28 14.94 -3.34 -4.13
N VAL A 29 13.62 -3.16 -4.29
CA VAL A 29 12.88 -3.81 -5.38
C VAL A 29 13.34 -3.33 -6.75
N ASN A 30 13.58 -2.02 -6.92
CA ASN A 30 14.09 -1.46 -8.16
C ASN A 30 15.50 -1.95 -8.52
N SER A 31 16.33 -2.29 -7.52
CA SER A 31 17.64 -2.91 -7.72
C SER A 31 17.59 -4.42 -7.95
N GLY A 32 16.39 -5.03 -8.04
CA GLY A 32 16.21 -6.46 -8.30
C GLY A 32 16.04 -7.34 -7.04
N ASP A 33 16.06 -6.77 -5.83
CA ASP A 33 15.91 -7.54 -4.60
C ASP A 33 14.43 -7.73 -4.23
N PHE A 34 13.80 -8.70 -4.88
CA PHE A 34 12.35 -8.92 -4.79
C PHE A 34 11.87 -9.41 -3.42
N LYS A 35 12.78 -9.83 -2.52
CA LYS A 35 12.39 -10.22 -1.15
C LYS A 35 11.77 -9.05 -0.37
N TYR A 36 12.09 -7.81 -0.76
CA TYR A 36 11.51 -6.60 -0.19
C TYR A 36 10.05 -6.38 -0.60
N ALA A 37 9.49 -7.14 -1.54
CA ALA A 37 8.06 -7.10 -1.83
C ALA A 37 7.19 -7.43 -0.59
N LYS A 38 7.66 -8.33 0.27
CA LYS A 38 7.02 -8.63 1.57
C LYS A 38 7.06 -7.42 2.52
N THR A 39 8.17 -6.70 2.51
CA THR A 39 8.32 -5.46 3.28
C THR A 39 7.35 -4.39 2.76
N LEU A 40 7.22 -4.25 1.43
CA LEU A 40 6.25 -3.33 0.82
C LEU A 40 4.82 -3.64 1.27
N SER A 41 4.37 -4.90 1.16
CA SER A 41 3.00 -5.26 1.54
C SER A 41 2.71 -5.03 3.03
N SER A 42 3.71 -5.29 3.90
CA SER A 42 3.60 -5.08 5.35
C SER A 42 3.47 -3.59 5.69
N ILE A 43 4.30 -2.73 5.10
CA ILE A 43 4.25 -1.28 5.34
C ILE A 43 2.97 -0.67 4.77
N LEU A 44 2.57 -1.09 3.55
CA LEU A 44 1.29 -0.68 2.95
C LEU A 44 0.11 -1.04 3.86
N ARG A 45 0.12 -2.22 4.49
CA ARG A 45 -0.92 -2.61 5.44
C ARG A 45 -1.03 -1.62 6.61
N ILE A 46 0.10 -1.20 7.18
CA ILE A 46 0.14 -0.22 8.28
C ILE A 46 -0.42 1.13 7.83
N LEU A 47 0.02 1.61 6.67
CA LEU A 47 -0.27 2.96 6.19
C LEU A 47 -1.71 3.13 5.71
N VAL A 48 -2.24 2.17 4.94
CA VAL A 48 -3.50 2.37 4.19
C VAL A 48 -4.60 1.33 4.44
N ILE A 49 -4.31 0.22 5.12
CA ILE A 49 -5.30 -0.85 5.32
C ILE A 49 -5.90 -0.81 6.71
N ARG A 50 -7.24 -0.75 6.77
CA ARG A 50 -7.98 -0.85 8.03
C ARG A 50 -8.13 -2.32 8.40
N THR A 51 -7.78 -2.66 9.64
CA THR A 51 -8.03 -3.98 10.22
C THR A 51 -8.67 -3.81 11.60
N PRO A 52 -9.18 -4.87 12.25
CA PRO A 52 -9.69 -4.78 13.61
C PRO A 52 -8.67 -4.22 14.62
N THR A 53 -7.37 -4.39 14.34
CA THR A 53 -6.27 -3.96 15.21
C THR A 53 -5.52 -2.73 14.70
N ASN A 54 -5.61 -2.44 13.40
CA ASN A 54 -4.89 -1.35 12.73
C ASN A 54 -5.84 -0.24 12.24
N VAL A 55 -5.57 0.98 12.70
CA VAL A 55 -6.14 2.20 12.09
C VAL A 55 -5.11 2.69 11.08
N PRO A 56 -5.46 2.85 9.78
CA PRO A 56 -4.50 3.25 8.76
C PRO A 56 -3.84 4.57 9.10
N LEU A 57 -2.51 4.56 9.24
CA LEU A 57 -1.78 5.72 9.74
C LEU A 57 -1.93 6.94 8.84
N LEU A 58 -1.82 6.75 7.52
CA LEU A 58 -1.92 7.83 6.55
C LEU A 58 -3.31 8.48 6.60
N PHE A 59 -4.38 7.68 6.56
CA PHE A 59 -5.75 8.23 6.58
C PHE A 59 -6.13 8.85 7.92
N ASN A 60 -5.64 8.30 9.04
CA ASN A 60 -5.87 8.89 10.36
C ASN A 60 -5.27 10.29 10.45
N LEU A 61 -4.01 10.45 10.04
CA LEU A 61 -3.35 11.77 10.05
C LEU A 61 -3.96 12.70 9.00
N SER A 62 -4.27 12.19 7.80
CA SER A 62 -4.91 12.99 6.74
C SER A 62 -6.22 13.62 7.22
N GLN A 63 -7.06 12.88 7.94
CA GLN A 63 -8.30 13.40 8.53
C GLN A 63 -8.04 14.50 9.58
N LYS A 64 -7.00 14.35 10.40
CA LYS A 64 -6.67 15.33 11.45
C LYS A 64 -6.18 16.66 10.91
N TYR A 65 -5.49 16.64 9.77
CA TYR A 65 -4.94 17.83 9.11
C TYR A 65 -5.75 18.27 7.90
N ASN A 66 -6.99 17.77 7.75
CA ASN A 66 -7.85 18.09 6.60
C ASN A 66 -7.16 17.93 5.23
N PHE A 67 -6.26 16.95 5.13
CA PHE A 67 -5.51 16.64 3.92
C PHE A 67 -6.21 15.52 3.15
N GLU A 68 -6.26 15.66 1.83
CA GLU A 68 -6.85 14.66 0.93
C GLU A 68 -5.76 14.01 0.07
N PRO A 69 -5.34 12.77 0.37
CA PRO A 69 -4.30 12.09 -0.40
C PRO A 69 -4.73 11.82 -1.84
N LYS A 70 -3.92 12.26 -2.81
CA LYS A 70 -4.20 12.09 -4.24
C LYS A 70 -3.15 11.20 -4.91
N VAL A 71 -3.57 10.53 -5.97
CA VAL A 71 -2.73 9.68 -6.82
C VAL A 71 -2.78 10.24 -8.23
N VAL A 72 -1.60 10.36 -8.84
CA VAL A 72 -1.45 10.72 -10.25
C VAL A 72 -1.06 9.45 -11.00
N ILE A 73 -1.94 9.01 -11.90
CA ILE A 73 -1.74 7.84 -12.75
C ILE A 73 -1.41 8.35 -14.14
N ASP A 74 -0.19 8.06 -14.59
CA ASP A 74 0.22 8.28 -15.97
C ASP A 74 -0.12 7.02 -16.79
N SER A 75 -0.84 7.20 -17.89
CA SER A 75 -1.34 6.11 -18.72
C SER A 75 -1.28 6.49 -20.20
N PRO A 76 -1.34 5.51 -21.13
CA PRO A 76 -1.44 5.81 -22.56
C PRO A 76 -2.64 6.69 -22.95
N PHE A 77 -3.66 6.78 -22.08
CA PHE A 77 -4.86 7.59 -22.29
C PHE A 77 -4.78 8.97 -21.63
N GLY A 78 -3.61 9.34 -21.11
CA GLY A 78 -3.35 10.61 -20.43
C GLY A 78 -3.18 10.47 -18.92
N ILE A 79 -2.97 11.63 -18.29
CA ILE A 79 -2.76 11.76 -16.84
C ILE A 79 -4.11 11.83 -16.14
N LYS A 80 -4.34 10.90 -15.22
CA LYS A 80 -5.53 10.88 -14.35
C LYS A 80 -5.14 11.14 -12.91
N THR A 81 -5.77 12.12 -12.27
CA THR A 81 -5.68 12.32 -10.82
C THR A 81 -6.93 11.78 -10.14
N MET A 82 -6.76 11.04 -9.04
CA MET A 82 -7.88 10.57 -8.22
C MET A 82 -7.50 10.47 -6.74
N ASN A 83 -8.50 10.35 -5.87
CA ASN A 83 -8.27 10.13 -4.44
C ASN A 83 -7.58 8.77 -4.22
N LEU A 84 -6.63 8.71 -3.28
CA LEU A 84 -5.92 7.47 -2.94
C LEU A 84 -6.86 6.38 -2.43
N LYS A 85 -7.91 6.73 -1.68
CA LYS A 85 -8.93 5.79 -1.21
C LYS A 85 -9.66 5.14 -2.38
N ASP A 86 -10.07 5.92 -3.37
CA ASP A 86 -10.70 5.39 -4.59
C ASP A 86 -9.71 4.53 -5.39
N HIS A 87 -8.44 4.96 -5.45
CA HIS A 87 -7.38 4.16 -6.06
C HIS A 87 -7.22 2.79 -5.39
N LEU A 88 -7.35 2.69 -4.06
CA LEU A 88 -7.29 1.42 -3.33
C LEU A 88 -8.50 0.52 -3.61
N GLN A 89 -9.65 1.11 -3.92
CA GLN A 89 -10.86 0.36 -4.27
C GLN A 89 -10.90 -0.11 -5.73
N ASN A 90 -10.09 0.48 -6.61
CA ASN A 90 -9.97 0.03 -8.00
C ASN A 90 -9.56 -1.45 -8.08
N LEU A 91 -10.13 -2.15 -9.07
CA LEU A 91 -9.81 -3.54 -9.36
C LEU A 91 -8.34 -3.68 -9.79
N TYR A 92 -7.62 -4.56 -9.11
CA TYR A 92 -6.32 -5.07 -9.51
C TYR A 92 -6.47 -6.19 -10.55
N PHE A 93 -7.34 -7.15 -10.24
CA PHE A 93 -7.57 -8.33 -11.06
C PHE A 93 -9.07 -8.63 -11.13
N ALA A 94 -9.54 -9.03 -12.31
CA ALA A 94 -10.87 -9.57 -12.52
C ALA A 94 -10.81 -10.72 -13.53
N SER A 95 -11.33 -11.89 -13.15
CA SER A 95 -11.50 -13.03 -14.05
C SER A 95 -12.98 -13.32 -14.23
N GLY A 96 -13.47 -13.19 -15.46
CA GLY A 96 -14.85 -13.51 -15.80
C GLY A 96 -15.16 -15.00 -15.73
N THR A 97 -14.16 -15.85 -16.01
CA THR A 97 -14.31 -17.32 -15.99
C THR A 97 -14.37 -17.87 -14.57
N GLU A 98 -13.51 -17.37 -13.69
CA GLU A 98 -13.42 -17.80 -12.29
C GLU A 98 -14.33 -16.97 -11.36
N LYS A 99 -14.97 -15.91 -11.87
CA LYS A 99 -15.77 -14.93 -11.10
C LYS A 99 -14.99 -14.31 -9.94
N ILE A 100 -13.69 -14.11 -10.12
CA ILE A 100 -12.80 -13.53 -9.11
C ILE A 100 -12.65 -12.05 -9.39
N GLN A 101 -12.77 -11.22 -8.36
CA GLN A 101 -12.42 -9.80 -8.40
C GLN A 101 -11.59 -9.44 -7.16
N THR A 102 -10.45 -8.81 -7.37
CA THR A 102 -9.53 -8.39 -6.30
C THR A 102 -9.24 -6.90 -6.47
N SER A 103 -9.54 -6.09 -5.46
CA SER A 103 -9.17 -4.66 -5.42
C SER A 103 -7.71 -4.49 -4.99
N ASN A 104 -7.14 -3.29 -5.16
CA ASN A 104 -5.80 -2.99 -4.65
C ASN A 104 -5.74 -3.14 -3.11
N GLU A 105 -6.78 -2.72 -2.40
CA GLU A 105 -6.91 -2.91 -0.96
C GLU A 105 -6.85 -4.40 -0.57
N GLU A 106 -7.63 -5.23 -1.26
CA GLU A 106 -7.69 -6.66 -0.99
C GLU A 106 -6.38 -7.36 -1.34
N PHE A 107 -5.76 -6.97 -2.46
CA PHE A 107 -4.44 -7.44 -2.85
C PHE A 107 -3.37 -7.16 -1.78
N ILE A 108 -3.35 -5.96 -1.19
CA ILE A 108 -2.42 -5.62 -0.10
C ILE A 108 -2.69 -6.46 1.13
N LYS A 109 -3.98 -6.65 1.51
CA LYS A 109 -4.36 -7.51 2.64
C LYS A 109 -3.83 -8.92 2.45
N ILE A 110 -4.15 -9.55 1.33
CA ILE A 110 -3.73 -10.92 1.02
C ILE A 110 -2.21 -11.03 0.98
N ALA A 111 -1.52 -10.11 0.29
CA ALA A 111 -0.05 -10.10 0.23
C ALA A 111 0.58 -9.97 1.62
N SER A 112 0.01 -9.13 2.49
CA SER A 112 0.52 -8.94 3.85
C SER A 112 0.22 -10.13 4.77
N GLN A 113 -0.82 -10.93 4.50
CA GLN A 113 -1.18 -12.11 5.28
C GLN A 113 -0.36 -13.33 4.84
N GLN A 114 -0.34 -13.61 3.54
CA GLN A 114 0.32 -14.78 2.96
C GLN A 114 1.84 -14.65 3.00
N ASP A 115 2.40 -13.47 2.67
CA ASP A 115 3.85 -13.30 2.73
C ASP A 115 4.31 -12.86 4.11
N GLY A 116 3.50 -12.08 4.84
CA GLY A 116 3.87 -11.41 6.09
C GLY A 116 3.91 -12.30 7.33
N GLY A 117 3.43 -13.55 7.26
CA GLY A 117 3.53 -14.52 8.37
C GLY A 117 2.54 -14.29 9.52
N SER A 118 1.45 -13.53 9.29
CA SER A 118 0.35 -13.47 10.26
C SER A 118 -0.47 -14.77 10.19
N HIS A 119 -0.23 -15.70 11.13
CA HIS A 119 -0.98 -16.96 11.30
C HIS A 119 -2.44 -16.74 11.67
N VAL A 120 -3.26 -16.30 10.71
CA VAL A 120 -4.71 -16.39 10.80
C VAL A 120 -5.16 -17.11 9.54
N ASP A 121 -5.26 -18.44 9.65
CA ASP A 121 -5.79 -19.39 8.67
C ASP A 121 -5.71 -18.88 7.23
N SER A 122 -4.51 -19.00 6.64
CA SER A 122 -4.25 -18.67 5.25
C SER A 122 -5.00 -19.64 4.34
N LYS A 123 -6.30 -19.40 4.15
CA LYS A 123 -6.99 -19.87 2.96
C LYS A 123 -6.23 -19.30 1.77
N ILE A 124 -5.74 -20.20 0.92
CA ILE A 124 -5.12 -19.83 -0.34
C ILE A 124 -6.17 -19.04 -1.12
N ASP A 125 -5.88 -17.78 -1.40
CA ASP A 125 -6.73 -16.97 -2.26
C ASP A 125 -6.35 -17.28 -3.71
N PHE A 126 -7.23 -18.03 -4.39
CA PHE A 126 -7.05 -18.42 -5.78
C PHE A 126 -6.91 -17.20 -6.70
N GLY A 127 -7.61 -16.10 -6.41
CA GLY A 127 -7.53 -14.88 -7.19
C GLY A 127 -6.16 -14.23 -7.10
N TYR A 128 -5.59 -14.25 -5.90
CA TYR A 128 -4.23 -13.80 -5.68
C TYR A 128 -3.20 -14.67 -6.40
N GLN A 129 -3.33 -16.01 -6.34
CA GLN A 129 -2.40 -16.89 -7.05
C GLN A 129 -2.48 -16.68 -8.57
N PHE A 130 -3.69 -16.69 -9.15
CA PHE A 130 -3.91 -16.45 -10.57
C PHE A 130 -3.39 -15.09 -11.04
N ALA A 131 -3.59 -14.02 -10.26
CA ALA A 131 -3.10 -12.70 -10.62
C ALA A 131 -1.56 -12.57 -10.56
N ASN A 132 -0.88 -13.54 -9.97
CA ASN A 132 0.57 -13.55 -9.79
C ASN A 132 1.28 -14.58 -10.69
N GLU A 133 0.53 -15.53 -11.26
CA GLU A 133 0.98 -16.40 -12.35
C GLU A 133 0.96 -15.61 -13.66
N GLY A 134 2.13 -15.15 -14.11
CA GLY A 134 2.21 -14.34 -15.33
C GLY A 134 3.64 -14.06 -15.78
N ILE A 135 3.73 -13.50 -16.99
CA ILE A 135 5.00 -13.13 -17.63
C ILE A 135 5.63 -11.97 -16.85
N LEU A 136 6.96 -11.98 -16.71
CA LEU A 136 7.72 -10.86 -16.13
C LEU A 136 7.53 -9.60 -17.00
N ILE A 137 7.02 -8.52 -16.41
CA ILE A 137 6.88 -7.22 -17.09
C ILE A 137 8.06 -6.35 -16.66
N GLY A 138 8.95 -6.02 -17.61
CA GLY A 138 10.18 -5.28 -17.30
C GLY A 138 11.08 -5.98 -16.29
N GLY A 139 11.09 -7.32 -16.28
CA GLY A 139 11.87 -8.14 -15.35
C GLY A 139 11.26 -8.33 -13.95
N LEU A 140 10.08 -7.74 -13.68
CA LEU A 140 9.39 -7.86 -12.39
C LEU A 140 8.22 -8.85 -12.46
N PRO A 141 8.06 -9.73 -11.45
CA PRO A 141 6.84 -10.49 -11.29
C PRO A 141 5.63 -9.54 -11.15
N PRO A 142 4.46 -9.86 -11.73
CA PRO A 142 3.28 -8.98 -11.70
C PRO A 142 2.93 -8.47 -10.30
N LYS A 143 2.97 -9.36 -9.32
CA LYS A 143 2.81 -9.05 -7.88
C LYS A 143 3.74 -7.94 -7.40
N VAL A 144 5.03 -8.10 -7.69
CA VAL A 144 6.10 -7.21 -7.20
C VAL A 144 5.95 -5.85 -7.86
N LEU A 145 5.71 -5.83 -9.17
CA LEU A 145 5.44 -4.60 -9.91
C LEU A 145 4.23 -3.86 -9.34
N LYS A 146 3.13 -4.58 -9.05
CA LYS A 146 1.92 -3.96 -8.50
C LYS A 146 2.16 -3.37 -7.12
N LEU A 147 2.79 -4.12 -6.21
CA LEU A 147 3.16 -3.63 -4.88
C LEU A 147 4.04 -2.39 -4.97
N ARG A 148 5.04 -2.40 -5.87
CA ARG A 148 5.93 -1.25 -6.10
C ARG A 148 5.16 -0.01 -6.58
N ILE A 149 4.22 -0.17 -7.53
CA ILE A 149 3.40 0.94 -8.03
C ILE A 149 2.56 1.54 -6.90
N ILE A 150 1.81 0.71 -6.17
CA ILE A 150 0.98 1.19 -5.05
C ILE A 150 1.86 1.84 -3.97
N ALA A 151 2.99 1.22 -3.61
CA ALA A 151 3.95 1.76 -2.67
C ALA A 151 4.46 3.14 -3.07
N SER A 152 4.73 3.36 -4.37
CA SER A 152 5.17 4.66 -4.88
C SER A 152 4.08 5.73 -4.71
N HIS A 153 2.82 5.38 -4.99
CA HIS A 153 1.69 6.29 -4.79
C HIS A 153 1.48 6.64 -3.32
N VAL A 154 1.53 5.64 -2.43
CA VAL A 154 1.39 5.84 -0.99
C VAL A 154 2.56 6.64 -0.42
N LEU A 155 3.79 6.37 -0.84
CA LEU A 155 4.97 7.13 -0.44
C LEU A 155 4.84 8.62 -0.81
N LYS A 156 4.37 8.90 -2.03
CA LYS A 156 4.12 10.28 -2.47
C LYS A 156 3.11 10.97 -1.56
N ALA A 157 1.98 10.34 -1.28
CA ALA A 157 0.97 10.87 -0.37
C ALA A 157 1.50 11.09 1.07
N CYS A 158 2.34 10.19 1.58
CA CYS A 158 3.00 10.37 2.88
C CYS A 158 3.90 11.60 2.89
N LYS A 159 4.71 11.79 1.83
CA LYS A 159 5.61 12.95 1.71
C LYS A 159 4.86 14.27 1.58
N GLU A 160 3.78 14.29 0.80
CA GLU A 160 2.91 15.47 0.65
C GLU A 160 2.28 15.85 1.99
N LEU A 161 1.69 14.89 2.72
CA LEU A 161 1.14 15.15 4.05
C LEU A 161 2.19 15.67 5.03
N LEU A 162 3.37 15.05 5.08
CA LEU A 162 4.46 15.50 5.95
C LEU A 162 4.95 16.91 5.59
N SER A 163 4.92 17.28 4.30
CA SER A 163 5.26 18.62 3.83
C SER A 163 4.20 19.64 4.23
N GLU A 164 2.91 19.31 4.08
CA GLU A 164 1.78 20.18 4.45
C GLU A 164 1.87 20.55 5.95
N ILE A 165 2.06 19.54 6.80
CA ILE A 165 2.19 19.72 8.26
C ILE A 165 3.47 20.50 8.62
N GLY A 166 4.52 20.34 7.83
CA GLY A 166 5.78 21.06 8.01
C GLY A 166 5.70 22.53 7.60
N ALA A 167 4.84 22.88 6.64
CA ALA A 167 4.62 24.24 6.16
C ALA A 167 3.72 25.06 7.09
N GLU A 168 2.93 24.41 7.96
CA GLU A 168 2.10 25.06 8.99
C GLU A 168 2.88 25.49 10.26
N LYS A 169 4.22 25.38 10.26
CA LYS A 169 5.09 25.81 11.37
C LYS A 169 5.97 26.99 10.98
#